data_AF-A0A132AE68-F1
#
_entry.id   AF-A0A132AE68-F1
#
_cell.length_a   1.000
_cell.length_b   1.000
_cell.length_c   1.000
_cell.angle_alpha   90.00
_cell.angle_beta   90.00
_cell.angle_gamma   90.00
#
_symmetry.space_group_name_H-M   'P 1'
#
loop_
_entity.id
_entity.type
_entity.pdbx_description
1 polymer ?
#
loop_
_entity_poly.entity_id
_entity_poly.type
_entity_poly.pdbx_seq_one_letter_code
_entity_poly.pdbx_strand_id
1 'polypeptide(L)'
;MIRTVARHFLDDDGDRKYYSNMYSCMPPPFFILTITLIELIFFIYYAVVNPHSVTSSGPIPTDSIFIYRSDRKDEIWRFFLYMVLHAGWLHLIFNLSVQLLVGLPLEMVHGSGRIGIIYMSGVLAGSLATSVFDSNVYLVGASGGVYALLAAHLSNVLLNYNQLDLGMMRVFGVFLIASVDVSMAIYQRYLSNYEGSVSYSAHLAGALSGLTIGLLVLKNFEQKLHEQLIWWVALGIYTACVTLALMFNIFK
;
A
#
# COMPACT_ATOMS: atom_id res chain seq x y z
N MET A 1 5.80 6.99 -25.68
CA MET A 1 4.52 6.28 -25.47
C MET A 1 3.43 7.22 -24.99
N ILE A 2 3.55 7.84 -23.80
CA ILE A 2 2.52 8.74 -23.22
C ILE A 2 2.16 9.93 -24.12
N ARG A 3 3.14 10.63 -24.70
CA ARG A 3 2.89 11.71 -25.68
C ARG A 3 2.16 11.25 -26.95
N THR A 4 2.34 9.99 -27.34
CA THR A 4 1.71 9.40 -28.53
C THR A 4 0.26 9.04 -28.26
N VAL A 5 -0.01 8.47 -27.07
CA VAL A 5 -1.36 8.18 -26.56
C VAL A 5 -2.13 9.49 -26.36
N ALA A 6 -1.56 10.47 -25.67
CA ALA A 6 -2.20 11.78 -25.44
C ALA A 6 -2.61 12.47 -26.76
N ARG A 7 -1.79 12.39 -27.82
CA ARG A 7 -2.15 12.93 -29.14
C ARG A 7 -3.33 12.23 -29.82
N HIS A 8 -3.58 10.96 -29.52
CA HIS A 8 -4.66 10.18 -30.15
C HIS A 8 -6.00 10.30 -29.41
N PHE A 9 -5.98 10.61 -28.10
CA PHE A 9 -7.18 10.59 -27.26
C PHE A 9 -7.63 11.96 -26.76
N LEU A 10 -6.76 12.98 -26.81
CA LEU A 10 -7.08 14.34 -26.36
C LEU A 10 -7.03 15.26 -27.57
N ASP A 11 -8.09 16.03 -27.79
CA ASP A 11 -8.20 16.97 -28.93
C ASP A 11 -7.56 18.34 -28.62
N ASP A 12 -7.55 18.75 -27.36
CA ASP A 12 -6.99 20.03 -26.91
C ASP A 12 -5.48 19.96 -26.60
N ASP A 13 -4.73 20.96 -27.07
CA ASP A 13 -3.27 21.03 -26.88
C ASP A 13 -2.87 21.38 -25.43
N GLY A 14 -3.74 22.07 -24.69
CA GLY A 14 -3.60 22.30 -23.25
C GLY A 14 -3.72 20.99 -22.47
N ASP A 15 -4.75 20.20 -22.76
CA ASP A 15 -4.99 18.88 -22.14
C ASP A 15 -3.87 17.88 -22.48
N ARG A 16 -3.36 17.90 -23.72
CA ARG A 16 -2.19 17.07 -24.11
C ARG A 16 -0.94 17.43 -23.32
N LYS A 17 -0.67 18.72 -23.15
CA LYS A 17 0.49 19.22 -22.41
C LYS A 17 0.34 18.93 -20.92
N TYR A 18 -0.87 19.07 -20.38
CA TYR A 18 -1.23 18.68 -19.03
C TYR A 18 -1.02 17.18 -18.79
N TYR A 19 -1.57 16.31 -19.64
CA TYR A 19 -1.45 14.85 -19.55
C TYR A 19 0.02 14.37 -19.70
N SER A 20 0.77 14.95 -20.63
CA SER A 20 2.20 14.65 -20.82
C SER A 20 3.08 15.13 -19.68
N ASN A 21 2.70 16.20 -18.97
CA ASN A 21 3.42 16.68 -17.80
C ASN A 21 3.04 15.88 -16.54
N MET A 22 1.83 15.32 -16.53
CA MET A 22 1.34 14.51 -15.43
C MET A 22 2.01 13.15 -15.36
N TYR A 23 2.12 12.45 -16.48
CA TYR A 23 2.81 11.17 -16.55
C TYR A 23 4.18 11.37 -17.19
N SER A 24 5.15 11.80 -16.38
CA SER A 24 6.54 11.87 -16.82
C SER A 24 7.26 10.59 -16.43
N CYS A 25 7.92 9.91 -17.39
CA CYS A 25 8.87 8.84 -17.08
C CYS A 25 10.18 9.38 -16.46
N MET A 26 10.25 10.68 -16.21
CA MET A 26 11.41 11.40 -15.70
C MET A 26 10.99 12.26 -14.50
N PRO A 27 11.50 11.98 -13.28
CA PRO A 27 12.38 10.85 -12.95
C PRO A 27 11.66 9.49 -13.10
N PRO A 28 12.40 8.40 -13.40
CA PRO A 28 11.81 7.07 -13.52
C PRO A 28 11.20 6.62 -12.18
N PRO A 29 10.16 5.76 -12.19
CA PRO A 29 9.50 5.28 -10.97
C PRO A 29 10.40 4.28 -10.23
N PHE A 30 11.34 4.79 -9.44
CA PHE A 30 12.36 4.00 -8.77
C PHE A 30 11.82 3.23 -7.56
N PHE A 31 10.92 3.82 -6.78
CA PHE A 31 10.48 3.25 -5.50
C PHE A 31 9.70 1.95 -5.70
N ILE A 32 8.64 1.96 -6.50
CA ILE A 32 7.77 0.80 -6.71
C ILE A 32 8.55 -0.36 -7.35
N LEU A 33 9.39 -0.07 -8.34
CA LEU A 33 10.23 -1.10 -8.97
C LEU A 33 11.25 -1.68 -7.99
N THR A 34 11.86 -0.84 -7.15
CA THR A 34 12.84 -1.28 -6.15
C THR A 34 12.19 -2.18 -5.10
N ILE A 35 11.06 -1.76 -4.52
CA ILE A 35 10.40 -2.53 -3.47
C ILE A 35 9.83 -3.85 -4.01
N THR A 36 9.24 -3.85 -5.23
CA THR A 36 8.85 -5.09 -5.94
C THR A 36 10.02 -6.05 -6.12
N LEU A 37 11.19 -5.54 -6.53
CA LEU A 37 12.38 -6.38 -6.71
C LEU A 37 12.88 -6.96 -5.39
N ILE A 38 12.88 -6.16 -4.31
CA ILE A 38 13.24 -6.62 -2.97
C ILE A 38 12.31 -7.74 -2.52
N GLU A 39 10.99 -7.55 -2.60
CA GLU A 39 9.99 -8.55 -2.22
C GLU A 39 10.17 -9.86 -3.00
N LEU A 40 10.42 -9.76 -4.31
CA LEU A 40 10.69 -10.92 -5.17
C LEU A 40 11.97 -11.65 -4.76
N ILE A 41 13.06 -10.94 -4.49
CA ILE A 41 14.34 -11.52 -4.05
C ILE A 41 14.17 -12.26 -2.73
N PHE A 42 13.50 -11.64 -1.75
CA PHE A 42 13.25 -12.28 -0.45
C PHE A 42 12.38 -13.51 -0.58
N PHE A 43 11.35 -13.47 -1.41
CA PHE A 43 10.52 -14.65 -1.66
C PHE A 43 11.31 -15.78 -2.31
N ILE A 44 12.11 -15.49 -3.34
CA ILE A 44 12.98 -16.48 -4.00
C ILE A 44 13.96 -17.08 -2.98
N TYR A 45 14.59 -16.26 -2.15
CA TYR A 45 15.50 -16.73 -1.11
C TYR A 45 14.82 -17.74 -0.18
N TYR A 46 13.66 -17.41 0.38
CA TYR A 46 12.94 -18.33 1.29
C TYR A 46 12.38 -19.57 0.58
N ALA A 47 11.99 -19.45 -0.69
CA ALA A 47 11.57 -20.56 -1.52
C ALA A 47 12.73 -21.53 -1.82
N VAL A 48 13.95 -21.03 -2.05
CA VAL A 48 15.14 -21.85 -2.30
C VAL A 48 15.63 -22.53 -1.02
N VAL A 49 15.62 -21.83 0.11
CA VAL A 49 16.04 -22.40 1.41
C VAL A 49 15.01 -23.41 1.93
N ASN A 50 13.73 -23.27 1.59
CA ASN A 50 12.66 -24.18 2.02
C ASN A 50 11.86 -24.77 0.83
N PRO A 51 12.50 -25.55 -0.06
CA PRO A 51 11.92 -25.91 -1.36
C PRO A 51 10.67 -26.79 -1.26
N HIS A 52 10.54 -27.61 -0.22
CA HIS A 52 9.37 -28.48 -0.01
C HIS A 52 8.12 -27.74 0.50
N SER A 53 8.21 -26.43 0.74
CA SER A 53 7.14 -25.62 1.33
C SER A 53 6.50 -24.61 0.37
N VAL A 54 6.98 -24.53 -0.88
CA VAL A 54 6.42 -23.61 -1.88
C VAL A 54 5.05 -24.11 -2.34
N THR A 55 4.01 -23.46 -1.84
CA THR A 55 2.61 -23.71 -2.16
C THR A 55 1.91 -22.38 -2.41
N SER A 56 0.62 -22.41 -2.74
CA SER A 56 -0.20 -21.19 -2.85
C SER A 56 -0.15 -20.32 -1.59
N SER A 57 0.12 -20.96 -0.45
CA SER A 57 -0.01 -20.39 0.89
C SER A 57 1.23 -20.68 1.76
N GLY A 58 2.37 -21.00 1.14
CA GLY A 58 3.63 -21.26 1.82
C GLY A 58 4.81 -21.11 0.86
N PRO A 59 6.06 -20.93 1.32
CA PRO A 59 6.50 -20.88 2.72
C PRO A 59 5.92 -19.70 3.48
N ILE A 60 5.85 -19.85 4.80
CA ILE A 60 5.67 -18.74 5.74
C ILE A 60 6.98 -18.65 6.54
N PRO A 61 7.79 -17.59 6.39
CA PRO A 61 9.05 -17.43 7.10
C PRO A 61 8.86 -17.09 8.60
N THR A 62 8.23 -17.96 9.39
CA THR A 62 7.88 -17.71 10.80
C THR A 62 9.08 -17.45 11.70
N ASP A 63 10.23 -18.03 11.38
CA ASP A 63 11.48 -17.86 12.13
C ASP A 63 12.32 -16.66 11.64
N SER A 64 11.82 -15.89 10.67
CA SER A 64 12.53 -14.74 10.13
C SER A 64 12.70 -13.63 11.16
N ILE A 65 13.86 -12.96 11.14
CA ILE A 65 14.09 -11.73 11.93
C ILE A 65 13.24 -10.54 11.45
N PHE A 66 12.62 -10.64 10.27
CA PHE A 66 11.82 -9.58 9.66
C PHE A 66 10.32 -9.71 9.96
N ILE A 67 9.84 -10.90 10.33
CA ILE A 67 8.42 -11.11 10.60
C ILE A 67 7.96 -10.24 11.77
N TYR A 68 6.81 -9.61 11.64
CA TYR A 68 6.25 -8.85 12.75
C TYR A 68 5.64 -9.80 13.78
N ARG A 69 6.00 -9.57 15.05
CA ARG A 69 5.47 -10.31 16.19
C ARG A 69 5.22 -9.36 17.36
N SER A 70 4.07 -9.52 18.02
CA SER A 70 3.67 -8.67 19.15
C SER A 70 4.48 -8.90 20.43
N ASP A 71 5.21 -10.02 20.53
CA ASP A 71 6.06 -10.35 21.67
C ASP A 71 7.48 -9.79 21.55
N ARG A 72 7.81 -9.13 20.43
CA ARG A 72 9.14 -8.55 20.11
C ARG A 72 9.02 -7.09 19.69
N LYS A 73 8.24 -6.28 20.42
CA LYS A 73 7.96 -4.86 20.08
C LYS A 73 9.20 -3.97 20.20
N ASP A 74 10.19 -4.39 20.98
CA ASP A 74 11.50 -3.74 21.11
C ASP A 74 12.35 -3.83 19.83
N GLU A 75 12.08 -4.84 19.00
CA GLU A 75 12.73 -5.03 17.69
C GLU A 75 12.07 -4.16 16.62
N ILE A 76 12.25 -2.84 16.72
CA ILE A 76 11.54 -1.81 15.94
C ILE A 76 11.54 -2.02 14.42
N TRP A 77 12.57 -2.67 13.87
CA TRP A 77 12.65 -2.96 12.44
C TRP A 77 11.54 -3.89 11.96
N ARG A 78 10.99 -4.74 12.84
CA ARG A 78 9.89 -5.66 12.54
C ARG A 78 8.60 -4.93 12.17
N PHE A 79 8.40 -3.70 12.64
CA PHE A 79 7.25 -2.88 12.24
C PHE A 79 7.29 -2.44 10.77
N PHE A 80 8.46 -2.54 10.12
CA PHE A 80 8.66 -2.14 8.72
C PHE A 80 9.02 -3.33 7.83
N LEU A 81 9.99 -4.14 8.25
CA LEU A 81 10.60 -5.14 7.38
C LEU A 81 9.72 -6.37 7.14
N TYR A 82 8.60 -6.52 7.85
CA TYR A 82 7.65 -7.60 7.58
C TYR A 82 7.09 -7.57 6.13
N MET A 83 7.12 -6.39 5.50
CA MET A 83 6.64 -6.17 4.13
C MET A 83 7.37 -7.02 3.07
N VAL A 84 8.65 -7.39 3.33
CA VAL A 84 9.44 -8.16 2.35
C VAL A 84 9.15 -9.66 2.41
N LEU A 85 8.48 -10.13 3.45
CA LEU A 85 8.11 -11.53 3.62
C LEU A 85 6.71 -11.77 3.06
N HIS A 86 6.46 -12.93 2.47
CA HIS A 86 5.15 -13.29 1.93
C HIS A 86 4.78 -14.73 2.31
N ALA A 87 3.48 -14.98 2.40
CA ALA A 87 2.88 -16.26 2.79
C ALA A 87 2.42 -17.03 1.54
N GLY A 88 3.36 -17.56 0.79
CA GLY A 88 3.11 -18.26 -0.47
C GLY A 88 3.03 -17.40 -1.73
N TRP A 89 3.02 -18.08 -2.88
CA TRP A 89 3.16 -17.40 -4.18
C TRP A 89 1.91 -16.63 -4.60
N LEU A 90 0.70 -17.05 -4.20
CA LEU A 90 -0.52 -16.29 -4.49
C LEU A 90 -0.50 -14.94 -3.76
N HIS A 91 -0.09 -14.96 -2.49
CA HIS A 91 -0.01 -13.74 -1.68
C HIS A 91 1.02 -12.76 -2.27
N LEU A 92 2.20 -13.26 -2.70
CA LEU A 92 3.20 -12.42 -3.39
C LEU A 92 2.66 -11.84 -4.70
N ILE A 93 2.19 -12.70 -5.62
CA ILE A 93 1.76 -12.26 -6.95
C ILE A 93 0.64 -11.22 -6.84
N PHE A 94 -0.30 -11.41 -5.92
CA PHE A 94 -1.36 -10.43 -5.69
C PHE A 94 -0.78 -9.06 -5.28
N ASN A 95 0.08 -9.02 -4.25
CA ASN A 95 0.71 -7.79 -3.80
C ASN A 95 1.50 -7.10 -4.91
N LEU A 96 2.38 -7.85 -5.60
CA LEU A 96 3.19 -7.31 -6.70
C LEU A 96 2.30 -6.78 -7.84
N SER A 97 1.23 -7.50 -8.18
CA SER A 97 0.33 -7.09 -9.26
C SER A 97 -0.36 -5.77 -8.93
N VAL A 98 -0.93 -5.65 -7.72
CA VAL A 98 -1.60 -4.41 -7.30
C VAL A 98 -0.60 -3.26 -7.14
N GLN A 99 0.56 -3.53 -6.54
CA GLN A 99 1.64 -2.56 -6.36
C GLN A 99 2.12 -2.00 -7.70
N LEU A 100 2.32 -2.84 -8.72
CA LEU A 100 2.71 -2.40 -10.05
C LEU A 100 1.57 -1.68 -10.78
N LEU A 101 0.34 -2.23 -10.73
CA LEU A 101 -0.83 -1.67 -11.41
C LEU A 101 -1.21 -0.28 -10.88
N VAL A 102 -1.17 -0.10 -9.56
CA VAL A 102 -1.65 1.12 -8.88
C VAL A 102 -0.48 2.04 -8.51
N GLY A 103 0.61 1.47 -8.03
CA GLY A 103 1.77 2.22 -7.56
C GLY A 103 2.54 2.89 -8.69
N LEU A 104 2.79 2.22 -9.82
CA LEU A 104 3.55 2.84 -10.92
C LEU A 104 2.88 4.09 -11.49
N PRO A 105 1.56 4.10 -11.82
CA PRO A 105 0.90 5.32 -12.26
C PRO A 105 0.94 6.43 -11.21
N LEU A 106 0.73 6.10 -9.93
CA LEU A 106 0.83 7.08 -8.85
C LEU A 106 2.26 7.66 -8.74
N GLU A 107 3.29 6.82 -8.89
CA GLU A 107 4.68 7.26 -8.81
C GLU A 107 5.09 8.13 -9.99
N MET A 108 4.65 7.80 -11.21
CA MET A 108 4.90 8.61 -12.39
C MET A 108 4.25 10.00 -12.32
N VAL A 109 3.16 10.15 -11.56
CA VAL A 109 2.46 11.42 -11.36
C VAL A 109 3.04 12.21 -10.18
N HIS A 110 3.18 11.55 -9.05
CA HIS A 110 3.48 12.22 -7.79
C HIS A 110 4.96 12.18 -7.42
N GLY A 111 5.73 11.26 -7.99
CA GLY A 111 7.17 11.08 -7.75
C GLY A 111 7.47 10.10 -6.62
N SER A 112 8.63 9.44 -6.72
CA SER A 112 9.08 8.36 -5.83
C SER A 112 9.02 8.68 -4.34
N GLY A 113 9.46 9.87 -3.93
CA GLY A 113 9.51 10.23 -2.51
C GLY A 113 8.14 10.25 -1.84
N ARG A 114 7.11 10.78 -2.52
CA ARG A 114 5.75 10.85 -1.97
C ARG A 114 5.08 9.48 -1.92
N ILE A 115 5.27 8.67 -2.95
CA ILE A 115 4.76 7.31 -2.98
C ILE A 115 5.47 6.45 -1.94
N GLY A 116 6.77 6.63 -1.75
CA GLY A 116 7.52 5.99 -0.67
C GLY A 116 6.97 6.33 0.71
N ILE A 117 6.68 7.61 0.98
CA ILE A 117 6.07 8.04 2.26
C ILE A 117 4.72 7.35 2.49
N ILE A 118 3.83 7.36 1.48
CA ILE A 118 2.50 6.73 1.56
C ILE A 118 2.61 5.22 1.81
N TYR A 119 3.48 4.55 1.07
CA TYR A 119 3.67 3.11 1.19
C TYR A 119 4.21 2.74 2.58
N MET A 120 5.29 3.41 3.01
CA MET A 120 5.92 3.14 4.30
C MET A 120 5.03 3.51 5.49
N SER A 121 4.21 4.56 5.37
CA SER A 121 3.22 4.89 6.41
C SER A 121 2.15 3.82 6.52
N GLY A 122 1.72 3.24 5.39
CA GLY A 122 0.80 2.11 5.34
C GLY A 122 1.35 0.86 6.00
N VAL A 123 2.61 0.52 5.71
CA VAL A 123 3.33 -0.59 6.35
C VAL A 123 3.40 -0.39 7.87
N LEU A 124 3.81 0.80 8.32
CA LEU A 124 3.87 1.11 9.75
C LEU A 124 2.48 1.07 10.41
N ALA A 125 1.46 1.66 9.77
CA ALA A 125 0.09 1.63 10.28
C ALA A 125 -0.44 0.19 10.35
N GLY A 126 -0.05 -0.66 9.40
CA GLY A 126 -0.42 -2.06 9.36
C GLY A 126 0.09 -2.83 10.58
N SER A 127 1.40 -2.79 10.83
CA SER A 127 2.00 -3.45 11.99
C SER A 127 1.54 -2.86 13.33
N LEU A 128 1.36 -1.54 13.42
CA LEU A 128 0.78 -0.89 14.58
C LEU A 128 -0.67 -1.36 14.84
N ALA A 129 -1.51 -1.46 13.83
CA ALA A 129 -2.88 -1.95 14.00
C ALA A 129 -2.91 -3.43 14.38
N THR A 130 -2.08 -4.27 13.77
CA THR A 130 -1.94 -5.68 14.17
C THR A 130 -1.51 -5.77 15.64
N SER A 131 -0.59 -4.92 16.10
CA SER A 131 -0.17 -4.89 17.51
C SER A 131 -1.32 -4.66 18.50
N VAL A 132 -2.30 -3.83 18.12
CA VAL A 132 -3.39 -3.39 18.98
C VAL A 132 -4.58 -4.34 18.88
N PHE A 133 -4.94 -4.76 17.68
CA PHE A 133 -6.19 -5.46 17.39
C PHE A 133 -6.02 -6.95 17.09
N ASP A 134 -4.84 -7.39 16.63
CA ASP A 134 -4.55 -8.77 16.22
C ASP A 134 -3.22 -9.26 16.84
N SER A 135 -2.99 -9.01 18.13
CA SER A 135 -1.68 -9.26 18.77
C SER A 135 -1.23 -10.72 18.71
N ASN A 136 -2.12 -11.69 18.50
CA ASN A 136 -1.76 -13.11 18.39
C ASN A 136 -1.32 -13.53 16.97
N VAL A 137 -1.28 -12.60 16.02
CA VAL A 137 -0.95 -12.86 14.61
C VAL A 137 0.50 -12.50 14.32
N TYR A 138 1.21 -13.40 13.64
CA TYR A 138 2.47 -13.06 12.99
C TYR A 138 2.17 -12.43 11.63
N LEU A 139 2.62 -11.19 11.45
CA LEU A 139 2.30 -10.42 10.25
C LEU A 139 3.46 -10.50 9.25
N VAL A 140 3.11 -10.83 8.01
CA VAL A 140 3.96 -10.81 6.81
C VAL A 140 3.17 -10.19 5.66
N GLY A 141 3.88 -9.63 4.69
CA GLY A 141 3.29 -9.18 3.43
C GLY A 141 3.35 -7.67 3.24
N ALA A 142 3.53 -7.26 2.00
CA ALA A 142 3.51 -5.87 1.55
C ALA A 142 2.13 -5.18 1.70
N SER A 143 1.09 -5.92 2.11
CA SER A 143 -0.30 -5.51 1.96
C SER A 143 -0.67 -4.22 2.70
N GLY A 144 -0.03 -3.92 3.84
CA GLY A 144 -0.21 -2.62 4.51
C GLY A 144 0.15 -1.44 3.60
N GLY A 145 1.25 -1.55 2.85
CA GLY A 145 1.66 -0.57 1.84
C GLY A 145 0.80 -0.61 0.58
N VAL A 146 0.40 -1.79 0.12
CA VAL A 146 -0.49 -1.95 -1.05
C VAL A 146 -1.86 -1.33 -0.82
N TYR A 147 -2.48 -1.56 0.34
CA TYR A 147 -3.74 -0.90 0.70
C TYR A 147 -3.58 0.60 0.88
N ALA A 148 -2.40 1.07 1.30
CA ALA A 148 -2.11 2.50 1.30
C ALA A 148 -2.05 3.09 -0.11
N LEU A 149 -1.48 2.38 -1.10
CA LEU A 149 -1.51 2.80 -2.51
C LEU A 149 -2.93 2.81 -3.08
N LEU A 150 -3.72 1.78 -2.80
CA LEU A 150 -5.13 1.70 -3.20
C LEU A 150 -5.93 2.90 -2.65
N ALA A 151 -5.76 3.22 -1.37
CA ALA A 151 -6.44 4.36 -0.74
C ALA A 151 -5.86 5.71 -1.18
N ALA A 152 -4.55 5.81 -1.45
CA ALA A 152 -3.95 7.00 -2.04
C ALA A 152 -4.46 7.28 -3.45
N HIS A 153 -4.88 6.25 -4.20
CA HIS A 153 -5.58 6.45 -5.46
C HIS A 153 -6.92 7.18 -5.25
N LEU A 154 -7.66 6.82 -4.19
CA LEU A 154 -8.86 7.57 -3.79
C LEU A 154 -8.52 9.00 -3.40
N SER A 155 -7.46 9.24 -2.61
CA SER A 155 -7.00 10.60 -2.30
C SER A 155 -6.66 11.41 -3.55
N ASN A 156 -6.00 10.79 -4.52
CA ASN A 156 -5.70 11.44 -5.80
C ASN A 156 -6.98 11.81 -6.56
N VAL A 157 -7.99 10.93 -6.57
CA VAL A 157 -9.29 11.22 -7.17
C VAL A 157 -10.03 12.33 -6.42
N LEU A 158 -9.96 12.37 -5.10
CA LEU A 158 -10.57 13.44 -4.30
C LEU A 158 -9.92 14.81 -4.54
N LEU A 159 -8.59 14.85 -4.66
CA LEU A 159 -7.84 16.08 -4.91
C LEU A 159 -7.97 16.58 -6.36
N ASN A 160 -8.03 15.65 -7.31
CA ASN A 160 -7.88 15.95 -8.74
C ASN A 160 -9.06 15.43 -9.58
N TYR A 161 -10.26 15.38 -9.00
CA TYR A 161 -11.45 14.75 -9.62
C TYR A 161 -11.76 15.31 -11.00
N ASN A 162 -11.75 16.64 -11.13
CA ASN A 162 -12.12 17.35 -12.35
C ASN A 162 -11.13 17.14 -13.49
N GLN A 163 -9.92 16.66 -13.18
CA GLN A 163 -8.84 16.48 -14.14
C GLN A 163 -8.56 15.00 -14.44
N LEU A 164 -9.39 14.09 -13.91
CA LEU A 164 -9.24 12.66 -14.09
C LEU A 164 -10.42 12.08 -14.85
N ASP A 165 -10.19 11.74 -16.12
CA ASP A 165 -11.14 10.96 -16.89
C ASP A 165 -11.41 9.60 -16.23
N LEU A 166 -12.70 9.30 -16.06
CA LEU A 166 -13.20 8.04 -15.50
C LEU A 166 -12.79 7.79 -14.04
N GLY A 167 -12.56 8.85 -13.24
CA GLY A 167 -12.15 8.74 -11.83
C GLY A 167 -13.00 7.75 -11.02
N MET A 168 -14.33 7.80 -11.15
CA MET A 168 -15.24 6.88 -10.44
C MET A 168 -15.10 5.41 -10.88
N MET A 169 -14.84 5.14 -12.16
CA MET A 169 -14.60 3.76 -12.62
C MET A 169 -13.26 3.22 -12.09
N ARG A 170 -12.25 4.08 -11.97
CA ARG A 170 -10.96 3.69 -11.36
C ARG A 170 -11.13 3.36 -9.87
N VAL A 171 -11.88 4.19 -9.13
CA VAL A 171 -12.23 3.93 -7.72
C VAL A 171 -13.01 2.61 -7.59
N PHE A 172 -13.97 2.36 -8.47
CA PHE A 172 -14.72 1.10 -8.48
C PHE A 172 -13.83 -0.12 -8.74
N GLY A 173 -12.90 -0.03 -9.70
CA GLY A 173 -11.93 -1.11 -9.96
C GLY A 173 -11.03 -1.39 -8.75
N VAL A 174 -10.52 -0.34 -8.11
CA VAL A 174 -9.74 -0.42 -6.85
C VAL A 174 -10.57 -1.09 -5.74
N PHE A 175 -11.83 -0.69 -5.59
CA PHE A 175 -12.74 -1.25 -4.59
C PHE A 175 -13.00 -2.74 -4.81
N LEU A 176 -13.21 -3.17 -6.06
CA LEU A 176 -13.41 -4.59 -6.37
C LEU A 176 -12.16 -5.43 -6.03
N ILE A 177 -10.98 -4.96 -6.42
CA ILE A 177 -9.70 -5.62 -6.12
C ILE A 177 -9.51 -5.75 -4.60
N ALA A 178 -9.70 -4.64 -3.87
CA ALA A 178 -9.57 -4.63 -2.42
C ALA A 178 -10.59 -5.56 -1.74
N SER A 179 -11.83 -5.61 -2.25
CA SER A 179 -12.90 -6.44 -1.69
C SER A 179 -12.63 -7.93 -1.84
N VAL A 180 -12.10 -8.35 -3.00
CA VAL A 180 -11.72 -9.76 -3.22
C VAL A 180 -10.62 -10.18 -2.26
N ASP A 181 -9.60 -9.34 -2.06
CA ASP A 181 -8.47 -9.66 -1.17
C ASP A 181 -8.86 -9.66 0.31
N VAL A 182 -9.63 -8.67 0.78
CA VAL A 182 -10.18 -8.69 2.15
C VAL A 182 -11.04 -9.95 2.35
N SER A 183 -11.85 -10.32 1.36
CA SER A 183 -12.68 -11.54 1.45
C SER A 183 -11.83 -12.80 1.53
N MET A 184 -10.72 -12.87 0.78
CA MET A 184 -9.77 -13.99 0.87
C MET A 184 -9.09 -14.04 2.25
N ALA A 185 -8.66 -12.90 2.79
CA ALA A 185 -8.05 -12.83 4.12
C ALA A 185 -9.02 -13.27 5.22
N ILE A 186 -10.29 -12.85 5.14
CA ILE A 186 -11.35 -13.30 6.07
C ILE A 186 -11.61 -14.80 5.92
N TYR A 187 -11.73 -15.30 4.69
CA TYR A 187 -11.92 -16.73 4.41
C TYR A 187 -10.78 -17.56 5.00
N GLN A 188 -9.53 -17.14 4.79
CA GLN A 188 -8.35 -17.84 5.32
C GLN A 188 -8.30 -17.82 6.85
N ARG A 189 -8.82 -16.77 7.49
CA ARG A 189 -8.80 -16.63 8.96
C ARG A 189 -9.85 -17.48 9.66
N TYR A 190 -11.06 -17.55 9.11
CA TYR A 190 -12.22 -18.12 9.80
C TYR A 190 -12.72 -19.43 9.22
N LEU A 191 -12.43 -19.71 7.94
CA LEU A 191 -13.02 -20.81 7.19
C LEU A 191 -11.99 -21.83 6.69
N SER A 192 -10.69 -21.52 6.75
CA SER A 192 -9.62 -22.48 6.48
C SER A 192 -8.75 -22.75 7.72
N ASN A 193 -8.17 -23.96 7.80
CA ASN A 193 -7.22 -24.35 8.85
C ASN A 193 -5.81 -23.79 8.59
N TYR A 194 -5.71 -22.55 8.12
CA TYR A 194 -4.46 -21.98 7.63
C TYR A 194 -3.66 -21.33 8.77
N GLU A 195 -2.41 -21.78 8.95
CA GLU A 195 -1.56 -21.36 10.08
C GLU A 195 -0.92 -19.97 9.88
N GLY A 196 -0.83 -19.48 8.64
CA GLY A 196 -0.39 -18.10 8.35
C GLY A 196 -1.57 -17.13 8.44
N SER A 197 -1.44 -16.03 9.16
CA SER A 197 -2.52 -15.03 9.20
C SER A 197 -2.10 -13.73 8.54
N VAL A 198 -2.75 -13.40 7.44
CA VAL A 198 -2.79 -12.03 6.91
C VAL A 198 -3.77 -11.25 7.79
N SER A 199 -3.28 -10.21 8.46
CA SER A 199 -4.12 -9.41 9.36
C SER A 199 -5.02 -8.47 8.56
N TYR A 200 -6.34 -8.64 8.68
CA TYR A 200 -7.30 -7.71 8.08
C TYR A 200 -7.20 -6.31 8.71
N SER A 201 -6.79 -6.21 9.99
CA SER A 201 -6.57 -4.91 10.63
C SER A 201 -5.38 -4.18 10.01
N ALA A 202 -4.36 -4.90 9.52
CA ALA A 202 -3.27 -4.31 8.77
C ALA A 202 -3.74 -3.69 7.44
N HIS A 203 -4.65 -4.37 6.72
CA HIS A 203 -5.22 -3.84 5.47
C HIS A 203 -6.03 -2.56 5.70
N LEU A 204 -6.90 -2.58 6.73
CA LEU A 204 -7.73 -1.43 7.08
C LEU A 204 -6.89 -0.22 7.51
N ALA A 205 -5.89 -0.45 8.37
CA ALA A 205 -5.01 0.62 8.84
C ALA A 205 -4.09 1.16 7.73
N GLY A 206 -3.59 0.27 6.86
CA GLY A 206 -2.88 0.65 5.64
C GLY A 206 -3.73 1.57 4.74
N ALA A 207 -4.99 1.20 4.50
CA ALA A 207 -5.92 2.03 3.73
C ALA A 207 -6.20 3.38 4.40
N LEU A 208 -6.45 3.41 5.71
CA LEU A 208 -6.66 4.66 6.45
C LEU A 208 -5.42 5.57 6.38
N SER A 209 -4.23 5.00 6.54
CA SER A 209 -2.97 5.72 6.41
C SER A 209 -2.79 6.25 4.98
N GLY A 210 -3.04 5.44 3.96
CA GLY A 210 -2.91 5.85 2.56
C GLY A 210 -3.88 6.97 2.18
N LEU A 211 -5.13 6.90 2.67
CA LEU A 211 -6.11 7.96 2.46
C LEU A 211 -5.64 9.28 3.08
N THR A 212 -5.31 9.24 4.36
CA THR A 212 -4.91 10.44 5.13
C THR A 212 -3.60 11.02 4.64
N ILE A 213 -2.52 10.23 4.54
CA ILE A 213 -1.22 10.69 4.05
C ILE A 213 -1.31 11.09 2.58
N GLY A 214 -2.09 10.37 1.76
CA GLY A 214 -2.35 10.74 0.38
C GLY A 214 -2.93 12.15 0.25
N LEU A 215 -3.90 12.52 1.08
CA LEU A 215 -4.45 13.88 1.11
C LEU A 215 -3.43 14.95 1.52
N LEU A 216 -2.40 14.57 2.30
CA LEU A 216 -1.37 15.48 2.79
C LEU A 216 -0.22 15.69 1.79
N VAL A 217 0.20 14.63 1.08
CA VAL A 217 1.48 14.63 0.33
C VAL A 217 1.33 14.55 -1.19
N LEU A 218 0.17 14.15 -1.72
CA LEU A 218 -0.03 14.08 -3.16
C LEU A 218 -0.05 15.48 -3.80
N LYS A 219 0.23 15.55 -5.11
CA LYS A 219 0.07 16.81 -5.86
C LYS A 219 -1.42 17.13 -5.92
N ASN A 220 -1.75 18.34 -5.52
CA ASN A 220 -3.03 18.97 -5.79
C ASN A 220 -2.80 20.01 -6.89
N PHE A 221 -3.48 19.84 -8.03
CA PHE A 221 -3.29 20.71 -9.21
C PHE A 221 -4.16 21.97 -9.18
N GLU A 222 -5.22 22.00 -8.36
CA GLU A 222 -6.11 23.16 -8.17
C GLU A 222 -6.45 23.32 -6.69
N GLN A 223 -5.67 24.13 -5.96
CA GLN A 223 -5.93 24.34 -4.54
C GLN A 223 -7.23 25.12 -4.29
N LYS A 224 -8.16 24.51 -3.55
CA LYS A 224 -9.41 25.15 -3.09
C LYS A 224 -9.43 25.29 -1.57
N LEU A 225 -10.13 26.31 -1.07
CA LEU A 225 -10.17 26.62 0.37
C LEU A 225 -10.71 25.45 1.23
N HIS A 226 -11.73 24.73 0.75
CA HIS A 226 -12.29 23.57 1.46
C HIS A 226 -11.30 22.39 1.55
N GLU A 227 -10.33 22.31 0.65
CA GLU A 227 -9.29 21.28 0.69
C GLU A 227 -8.27 21.53 1.81
N GLN A 228 -8.09 22.79 2.24
CA GLN A 228 -7.28 23.11 3.42
C GLN A 228 -7.91 22.54 4.70
N LEU A 229 -9.24 22.56 4.82
CA LEU A 229 -9.93 21.93 5.95
C LEU A 229 -9.72 20.40 5.93
N ILE A 230 -9.89 19.78 4.76
CA ILE A 230 -9.66 18.34 4.57
C ILE A 230 -8.23 17.97 4.97
N TRP A 231 -7.25 18.80 4.61
CA TRP A 231 -5.85 18.61 4.98
C TRP A 231 -5.64 18.59 6.49
N TRP A 232 -6.19 19.57 7.23
CA TRP A 232 -6.08 19.60 8.70
C TRP A 232 -6.79 18.43 9.37
N VAL A 233 -7.97 18.04 8.87
CA VAL A 233 -8.69 16.87 9.38
C VAL A 233 -7.88 15.59 9.14
N ALA A 234 -7.32 15.41 7.95
CA ALA A 234 -6.48 14.25 7.62
C ALA A 234 -5.23 14.18 8.52
N LEU A 235 -4.57 15.32 8.75
CA LEU A 235 -3.43 15.41 9.66
C LEU A 235 -3.82 15.05 11.10
N GLY A 236 -4.94 15.59 11.59
CA GLY A 236 -5.45 15.31 12.93
C GLY A 236 -5.78 13.83 13.14
N ILE A 237 -6.47 13.21 12.18
CA ILE A 237 -6.82 11.79 12.24
C ILE A 237 -5.55 10.93 12.24
N TYR A 238 -4.62 11.17 11.31
CA TYR A 238 -3.38 10.39 11.21
C TYR A 238 -2.54 10.49 12.48
N THR A 239 -2.31 11.72 12.97
CA THR A 239 -1.52 11.95 14.18
C THR A 239 -2.15 11.33 15.42
N ALA A 240 -3.47 11.41 15.58
CA ALA A 240 -4.18 10.76 16.68
C ALA A 240 -4.04 9.23 16.64
N CYS A 241 -4.30 8.61 15.48
CA CYS A 241 -4.19 7.15 15.32
C CYS A 241 -2.78 6.63 15.60
N VAL A 242 -1.76 7.27 15.03
CA VAL A 242 -0.36 6.87 15.22
C VAL A 242 0.06 7.06 16.68
N THR A 243 -0.28 8.20 17.30
CA THR A 243 0.10 8.47 18.70
C THR A 243 -0.53 7.45 19.65
N LEU A 244 -1.83 7.15 19.47
CA LEU A 244 -2.52 6.16 20.29
C LEU A 244 -1.91 4.75 20.14
N ALA A 245 -1.59 4.35 18.91
CA ALA A 245 -0.96 3.05 18.66
C ALA A 245 0.46 2.97 19.22
N LEU A 246 1.25 4.04 19.11
CA LEU A 246 2.59 4.11 19.72
C LEU A 246 2.50 4.04 21.24
N MET A 247 1.59 4.80 21.86
CA MET A 247 1.35 4.73 23.30
C MET A 247 0.97 3.31 23.73
N PHE A 248 0.10 2.63 22.96
CA PHE A 248 -0.24 1.24 23.23
C PHE A 248 1.00 0.32 23.20
N ASN A 249 1.90 0.49 22.23
CA ASN A 249 3.11 -0.34 22.14
C ASN A 249 4.15 -0.04 23.23
N ILE A 250 4.16 1.18 23.78
CA ILE A 250 5.10 1.59 24.83
C ILE A 250 4.59 1.14 26.22
N PHE A 251 3.28 1.22 26.47
CA PHE A 251 2.70 1.02 27.80
C PHE A 251 2.04 -0.35 28.02
N LYS A 252 1.91 -1.18 26.99
CA LYS A 252 1.34 -2.54 27.05
C LYS A 252 2.21 -3.56 26.33
#